data_AF-A0AAJ1RJ92-F1
#
_entry.id   AF-A0AAJ1RJ92-F1
#
_cell.length_a   1.000
_cell.length_b   1.000
_cell.length_c   1.000
_cell.angle_alpha   90.00
_cell.angle_beta   90.00
_cell.angle_gamma   90.00
#
_symmetry.space_group_name_H-M   'P 1'
#
loop_
_entity.id
_entity.type
_entity.pdbx_description
1 polymer ?
#
loop_
_entity_poly.entity_id
_entity_poly.type
_entity_poly.pdbx_seq_one_letter_code
_entity_poly.pdbx_strand_id
1 'polypeptide(L)'
;MDEEFDTDILALATLLECDPAIVRIYYEKHKISEVLDTQESSRLLTDANNYSLAFDKVRSARAAISNLSNFEKAVLSIQEFDPERSLRELEKFLSEKVETRRAMRAEYSIQGGKNVKANAVANMVLDLFLHLKLEINLTKTSATKHTSGNAPSSHFARCVNEALKITHTDGRRKNVNFKTSDGETAVGSHVQYAHWQEPARQAIELWKNRTSKK
;
A
#
# COMPACT_ATOMS: atom_id res chain seq x y z
N MET A 1 -16.41 -6.28 2.57
CA MET A 1 -15.18 -7.08 2.61
C MET A 1 -14.62 -6.94 1.21
N ASP A 2 -13.55 -6.19 1.06
CA ASP A 2 -13.13 -5.64 -0.25
C ASP A 2 -12.59 -6.76 -1.14
N GLU A 3 -13.06 -6.84 -2.39
CA GLU A 3 -12.69 -7.90 -3.35
C GLU A 3 -11.17 -8.01 -3.58
N GLU A 4 -10.45 -6.89 -3.43
CA GLU A 4 -8.98 -6.81 -3.52
C GLU A 4 -8.30 -7.55 -2.36
N PHE A 5 -8.86 -7.47 -1.15
CA PHE A 5 -8.34 -8.19 0.02
C PHE A 5 -8.42 -9.70 -0.16
N ASP A 6 -9.56 -10.21 -0.64
CA ASP A 6 -9.71 -11.65 -0.86
C ASP A 6 -8.83 -12.15 -2.02
N THR A 7 -8.56 -11.31 -3.02
CA THR A 7 -7.66 -11.61 -4.14
C THR A 7 -6.20 -11.76 -3.69
N ASP A 8 -5.69 -10.82 -2.87
CA ASP A 8 -4.33 -10.87 -2.32
C ASP A 8 -4.11 -12.13 -1.48
N ILE A 9 -5.08 -12.45 -0.61
CA ILE A 9 -5.01 -13.62 0.28
C ILE A 9 -4.95 -14.91 -0.54
N LEU A 10 -5.78 -15.05 -1.58
CA LEU A 10 -5.77 -16.22 -2.46
C LEU A 10 -4.46 -16.35 -3.25
N ALA A 11 -3.93 -15.25 -3.76
CA ALA A 11 -2.67 -15.24 -4.49
C ALA A 11 -1.47 -15.60 -3.59
N LEU A 12 -1.44 -15.07 -2.36
CA LEU A 12 -0.43 -15.42 -1.35
C LEU A 12 -0.54 -16.88 -0.91
N ALA A 13 -1.76 -17.39 -0.75
CA ALA A 13 -1.99 -18.80 -0.40
C ALA A 13 -1.50 -19.74 -1.50
N THR A 14 -1.74 -19.38 -2.77
CA THR A 14 -1.24 -20.11 -3.93
C THR A 14 0.29 -20.08 -4.00
N LEU A 15 0.90 -18.91 -3.76
CA LEU A 15 2.36 -18.74 -3.75
C LEU A 15 3.06 -19.63 -2.71
N LEU A 16 2.42 -19.83 -1.56
CA LEU A 16 2.98 -20.58 -0.42
C LEU A 16 2.43 -22.01 -0.31
N GLU A 17 1.59 -22.42 -1.26
CA GLU A 17 0.92 -23.73 -1.30
C GLU A 17 0.24 -24.08 0.04
N CYS A 18 -0.52 -23.12 0.60
CA CYS A 18 -1.14 -23.26 1.91
C CYS A 18 -2.62 -22.81 1.92
N ASP A 19 -3.30 -23.09 3.02
CA ASP A 19 -4.70 -22.68 3.21
C ASP A 19 -4.81 -21.14 3.30
N PRO A 20 -5.68 -20.49 2.48
CA PRO A 20 -5.97 -19.05 2.56
C PRO A 20 -6.34 -18.56 3.97
N ALA A 21 -6.96 -19.39 4.81
CA ALA A 21 -7.29 -19.05 6.18
C ALA A 21 -6.03 -18.80 7.03
N ILE A 22 -4.96 -19.57 6.81
CA ILE A 22 -3.68 -19.36 7.49
C ILE A 22 -3.06 -18.04 7.06
N VAL A 23 -3.06 -17.75 5.76
CA VAL A 23 -2.55 -16.47 5.22
C VAL A 23 -3.31 -15.29 5.82
N ARG A 24 -4.64 -15.36 5.89
CA ARG A 24 -5.48 -14.30 6.48
C ARG A 24 -5.06 -13.96 7.91
N ILE A 25 -4.84 -14.97 8.76
CA ILE A 25 -4.40 -14.79 10.15
C ILE A 25 -3.09 -13.98 10.19
N TYR A 26 -2.10 -14.35 9.38
CA TYR A 26 -0.81 -13.65 9.38
C TYR A 26 -0.87 -12.29 8.71
N TYR A 27 -1.69 -12.11 7.67
CA TYR A 27 -1.90 -10.83 7.01
C TYR A 27 -2.51 -9.80 7.97
N GLU A 28 -3.53 -10.20 8.72
CA GLU A 28 -4.15 -9.36 9.76
C GLU A 28 -3.19 -9.10 10.93
N LYS A 29 -2.48 -10.14 11.40
CA LYS A 29 -1.48 -10.02 12.49
C LYS A 29 -0.39 -8.99 12.17
N HIS A 30 0.09 -8.97 10.92
CA HIS A 30 1.10 -8.01 10.45
C HIS A 30 0.50 -6.71 9.91
N LYS A 31 -0.83 -6.57 9.95
CA LYS A 31 -1.58 -5.36 9.57
C LYS A 31 -1.23 -4.86 8.17
N ILE A 32 -1.04 -5.77 7.21
CA ILE A 32 -0.49 -5.44 5.89
C ILE A 32 -1.31 -4.37 5.15
N SER A 33 -2.64 -4.36 5.32
CA SER A 33 -3.55 -3.35 4.75
C SER A 33 -3.49 -1.98 5.43
N GLU A 34 -3.05 -1.91 6.70
CA GLU A 34 -2.98 -0.66 7.47
C GLU A 34 -1.59 0.00 7.35
N VAL A 35 -0.55 -0.79 7.10
CA VAL A 35 0.82 -0.29 7.03
C VAL A 35 1.06 0.41 5.70
N LEU A 36 1.43 1.68 5.77
CA LEU A 36 1.74 2.48 4.61
C LEU A 36 3.12 2.13 4.03
N ASP A 37 3.19 2.07 2.70
CA ASP A 37 4.48 2.04 2.01
C ASP A 37 5.07 3.45 1.84
N THR A 38 6.28 3.51 1.27
CA THR A 38 7.00 4.78 1.13
C THR A 38 6.31 5.73 0.16
N GLN A 39 5.62 5.17 -0.85
CA GLN A 39 4.88 5.92 -1.84
C GLN A 39 3.59 6.50 -1.26
N GLU A 40 2.78 5.67 -0.62
CA GLU A 40 1.55 6.08 0.08
C GLU A 40 1.87 7.19 1.08
N SER A 41 2.94 7.02 1.86
CA SER A 41 3.44 8.05 2.77
C SER A 41 3.84 9.35 2.08
N SER A 42 4.59 9.28 0.98
CA SER A 42 5.02 10.47 0.23
C SER A 42 3.85 11.29 -0.32
N ARG A 43 2.72 10.64 -0.61
CA ARG A 43 1.50 11.28 -1.12
C ARG A 43 0.66 11.92 -0.02
N LEU A 44 0.77 11.47 1.24
CA LEU A 44 -0.08 11.94 2.34
C LEU A 44 -0.12 13.47 2.47
N LEU A 45 1.01 14.16 2.28
CA LEU A 45 1.04 15.63 2.32
C LEU A 45 0.23 16.24 1.17
N THR A 46 0.50 15.78 -0.05
CA THR A 46 -0.20 16.27 -1.24
C THR A 46 -1.69 15.97 -1.15
N ASP A 47 -2.07 14.77 -0.70
CA ASP A 47 -3.47 14.37 -0.51
C ASP A 47 -4.15 15.21 0.56
N ALA A 48 -3.50 15.42 1.71
CA ALA A 48 -4.03 16.30 2.76
C ALA A 48 -4.23 17.73 2.27
N ASN A 49 -3.30 18.26 1.47
CA ASN A 49 -3.41 19.59 0.86
C ASN A 49 -4.56 19.64 -0.16
N ASN A 50 -4.71 18.61 -0.99
CA ASN A 50 -5.80 18.51 -1.96
C ASN A 50 -7.18 18.41 -1.28
N TYR A 51 -7.29 17.61 -0.21
CA TYR A 51 -8.51 17.55 0.59
C TYR A 51 -8.80 18.89 1.29
N SER A 52 -7.78 19.58 1.79
CA SER A 52 -7.94 20.92 2.36
C SER A 52 -8.44 21.93 1.33
N LEU A 53 -7.89 21.90 0.11
CA LEU A 53 -8.35 22.75 -0.99
C LEU A 53 -9.80 22.43 -1.39
N ALA A 54 -10.15 21.14 -1.45
CA ALA A 54 -11.52 20.71 -1.71
C ALA A 54 -12.47 21.19 -0.61
N PHE A 55 -12.06 21.05 0.66
CA PHE A 55 -12.81 21.53 1.82
C PHE A 55 -13.09 23.04 1.71
N ASP A 56 -12.08 23.85 1.38
CA ASP A 56 -12.25 25.30 1.20
C ASP A 56 -13.21 25.67 0.08
N LYS A 57 -13.20 24.91 -1.03
CA LYS A 57 -14.15 25.09 -2.13
C LYS A 57 -15.58 24.72 -1.74
N VAL A 58 -15.78 23.59 -1.06
CA VAL A 58 -17.10 23.17 -0.57
C VAL A 58 -17.64 24.17 0.43
N ARG A 59 -16.79 24.65 1.35
CA ARG A 59 -17.14 25.70 2.32
C ARG A 59 -17.56 27.00 1.66
N SER A 60 -16.84 27.42 0.61
CA SER A 60 -17.19 28.60 -0.17
C SER A 60 -18.52 28.42 -0.92
N ALA A 61 -18.75 27.25 -1.51
CA ALA A 61 -20.01 26.92 -2.18
C ALA A 61 -21.20 26.92 -1.20
N ARG A 62 -21.02 26.35 0.00
CA ARG A 62 -22.03 26.35 1.06
C ARG A 62 -22.37 27.78 1.49
N ALA A 63 -21.36 28.63 1.66
CA ALA A 63 -21.56 30.04 1.97
C ALA A 63 -22.37 30.76 0.87
N ALA A 64 -22.05 30.52 -0.41
CA ALA A 64 -22.80 31.08 -1.53
C ALA A 64 -24.29 30.63 -1.52
N ILE A 65 -24.56 29.36 -1.27
CA ILE A 65 -25.93 28.83 -1.14
C ILE A 65 -26.67 29.47 0.05
N SER A 66 -25.99 29.63 1.18
CA SER A 66 -26.59 30.28 2.35
C SER A 66 -26.97 31.74 2.10
N ASN A 67 -26.29 32.42 1.17
CA ASN A 67 -26.55 33.80 0.77
C ASN A 67 -27.63 33.96 -0.32
N LEU A 68 -28.17 32.85 -0.86
CA LEU A 68 -29.29 32.92 -1.80
C LEU A 68 -30.52 33.57 -1.16
N SER A 69 -31.33 34.22 -1.99
CA SER A 69 -32.60 34.80 -1.58
C SER A 69 -33.60 33.72 -1.15
N ASN A 70 -34.63 34.09 -0.39
CA ASN A 70 -35.70 33.18 0.01
C ASN A 70 -36.42 32.55 -1.19
N PHE A 71 -36.56 33.30 -2.29
CA PHE A 71 -37.16 32.80 -3.53
C PHE A 71 -36.30 31.70 -4.17
N GLU A 72 -35.00 31.92 -4.33
CA GLU A 72 -34.08 30.93 -4.90
C GLU A 72 -34.00 29.67 -4.03
N LYS A 73 -33.98 29.83 -2.70
CA LYS A 73 -34.04 28.69 -1.76
C LYS A 73 -35.35 27.91 -1.88
N ALA A 74 -36.48 28.59 -2.08
CA ALA A 74 -37.76 27.94 -2.31
C ALA A 74 -37.78 27.15 -3.64
N VAL A 75 -37.18 27.69 -4.70
CA VAL A 75 -37.02 26.98 -6.00
C VAL A 75 -36.20 25.70 -5.84
N LEU A 76 -35.09 25.75 -5.10
CA LEU A 76 -34.26 24.57 -4.81
C LEU A 76 -35.04 23.51 -4.01
N SER A 77 -35.84 23.95 -3.03
CA SER A 77 -36.66 23.07 -2.19
C SER A 77 -37.75 22.33 -2.98
N ILE A 78 -38.28 22.93 -4.06
CA ILE A 78 -39.27 22.30 -4.95
C ILE A 78 -38.66 21.09 -5.69
N GLN A 79 -37.35 21.08 -5.93
CA GLN A 79 -36.66 19.96 -6.57
C GLN A 79 -36.26 18.84 -5.60
N GLU A 80 -36.72 18.89 -4.34
CA GLU A 80 -36.27 18.01 -3.24
C GLU A 80 -34.74 17.99 -3.07
N PHE A 81 -34.05 19.01 -3.59
CA PHE A 81 -32.60 19.11 -3.54
C PHE A 81 -32.21 20.02 -2.38
N ASP A 82 -31.58 19.43 -1.36
CA ASP A 82 -30.98 20.16 -0.24
C ASP A 82 -29.45 20.21 -0.41
N PRO A 83 -28.94 21.18 -1.20
CA PRO A 83 -27.51 21.33 -1.40
C PRO A 83 -26.81 21.78 -0.13
N GLU A 84 -27.49 22.47 0.79
CA GLU A 84 -26.86 22.96 2.02
C GLU A 84 -26.52 21.79 2.94
N ARG A 85 -27.46 20.86 3.16
CA ARG A 85 -27.18 19.62 3.90
C ARG A 85 -26.10 18.79 3.22
N SER A 86 -26.21 18.57 1.91
CA SER A 86 -25.24 17.76 1.16
C SER A 86 -23.82 18.31 1.26
N LEU A 87 -23.67 19.64 1.16
CA LEU A 87 -22.36 20.29 1.30
C LEU A 87 -21.84 20.25 2.75
N ARG A 88 -22.70 20.34 3.77
CA ARG A 88 -22.29 20.16 5.17
C ARG A 88 -21.74 18.75 5.43
N GLU A 89 -22.43 17.72 4.92
CA GLU A 89 -21.98 16.34 5.07
C GLU A 89 -20.62 16.14 4.36
N LEU A 90 -20.46 16.72 3.17
CA LEU A 90 -19.21 16.69 2.42
C LEU A 90 -18.06 17.45 3.13
N GLU A 91 -18.33 18.61 3.74
CA GLU A 91 -17.35 19.32 4.57
C GLU A 91 -16.85 18.46 5.73
N LYS A 92 -17.76 17.80 6.44
CA LYS A 92 -17.41 16.91 7.55
C LYS A 92 -16.51 15.77 7.08
N PHE A 93 -16.91 15.09 6.01
CA PHE A 93 -16.10 14.02 5.40
C PHE A 93 -14.71 14.50 5.01
N LEU A 94 -14.60 15.65 4.32
CA LEU A 94 -13.31 16.19 3.89
C LEU A 94 -12.43 16.59 5.08
N SER A 95 -13.00 17.18 6.13
CA SER A 95 -12.28 17.51 7.37
C SER A 95 -11.69 16.25 8.02
N GLU A 96 -12.49 15.20 8.18
CA GLU A 96 -12.05 13.91 8.74
C GLU A 96 -10.91 13.30 7.90
N LYS A 97 -10.99 13.39 6.57
CA LYS A 97 -9.92 12.91 5.67
C LYS A 97 -8.62 13.72 5.83
N VAL A 98 -8.70 15.05 5.96
CA VAL A 98 -7.51 15.89 6.22
C VAL A 98 -6.84 15.47 7.52
N GLU A 99 -7.61 15.33 8.61
CA GLU A 99 -7.09 14.92 9.92
C GLU A 99 -6.45 13.54 9.86
N THR A 100 -7.13 12.56 9.25
CA THR A 100 -6.63 11.20 9.10
C THR A 100 -5.30 11.17 8.35
N ARG A 101 -5.18 11.89 7.22
CA ARG A 101 -3.94 11.93 6.43
C ARG A 101 -2.79 12.61 7.16
N ARG A 102 -3.08 13.65 7.96
CA ARG A 102 -2.07 14.30 8.81
C ARG A 102 -1.61 13.39 9.95
N ALA A 103 -2.52 12.67 10.60
CA ALA A 103 -2.19 11.71 11.65
C ALA A 103 -1.30 10.58 11.10
N MET A 104 -1.70 9.96 9.99
CA MET A 104 -0.90 8.94 9.29
C MET A 104 0.51 9.44 8.95
N ARG A 105 0.64 10.70 8.52
CA ARG A 105 1.95 11.29 8.19
C ARG A 105 2.81 11.47 9.44
N ALA A 106 2.22 11.91 10.54
CA ALA A 106 2.94 12.05 11.81
C ALA A 106 3.47 10.69 12.30
N GLU A 107 2.65 9.65 12.23
CA GLU A 107 3.06 8.28 12.55
C GLU A 107 4.20 7.78 11.66
N TYR A 108 4.11 8.02 10.34
CA TYR A 108 5.17 7.63 9.42
C TYR A 108 6.47 8.41 9.65
N SER A 109 6.39 9.71 10.00
CA SER A 109 7.58 10.52 10.28
C SER A 109 8.42 9.93 11.43
N ILE A 110 7.80 9.23 12.37
CA ILE A 110 8.47 8.54 13.47
C ILE A 110 9.24 7.29 12.99
N GLN A 111 8.82 6.69 11.86
CA GLN A 111 9.38 5.45 11.32
C GLN A 111 10.69 5.64 10.55
N GLY A 112 11.12 6.89 10.28
CA GLY A 112 12.47 7.20 9.79
C GLY A 112 12.77 6.77 8.35
N GLY A 113 11.75 6.71 7.48
CA GLY A 113 11.93 6.44 6.04
C GLY A 113 12.25 4.99 5.66
N LYS A 114 12.16 4.06 6.60
CA LYS A 114 12.22 2.62 6.30
C LYS A 114 10.93 2.19 5.58
N ASN A 115 11.02 1.26 4.62
CA ASN A 115 9.84 0.67 4.01
C ASN A 115 9.19 -0.32 4.99
N VAL A 116 8.36 0.21 5.90
CA VAL A 116 7.71 -0.56 6.97
C VAL A 116 6.75 -1.59 6.41
N LYS A 117 6.02 -1.29 5.33
CA LYS A 117 5.14 -2.25 4.65
C LYS A 117 5.91 -3.43 4.08
N ALA A 118 7.01 -3.18 3.36
CA ALA A 118 7.84 -4.25 2.81
C ALA A 118 8.45 -5.14 3.91
N ASN A 119 8.86 -4.53 5.03
CA ASN A 119 9.33 -5.27 6.19
C ASN A 119 8.21 -6.09 6.85
N ALA A 120 7.00 -5.57 6.94
CA ALA A 120 5.84 -6.29 7.46
C ALA A 120 5.50 -7.49 6.56
N VAL A 121 5.50 -7.31 5.23
CA VAL A 121 5.29 -8.39 4.26
C VAL A 121 6.38 -9.47 4.39
N ALA A 122 7.66 -9.09 4.50
CA ALA A 122 8.74 -10.05 4.67
C ALA A 122 8.64 -10.81 6.01
N ASN A 123 8.24 -10.15 7.09
CA ASN A 123 8.00 -10.79 8.38
C ASN A 123 6.77 -11.73 8.36
N MET A 124 5.73 -11.38 7.61
CA MET A 124 4.57 -12.24 7.38
C MET A 124 4.98 -13.52 6.64
N VAL A 125 5.73 -13.40 5.55
CA VAL A 125 6.25 -14.56 4.80
C VAL A 125 7.14 -15.42 5.69
N LEU A 126 7.98 -14.82 6.53
CA LEU A 126 8.82 -15.55 7.48
C LEU A 126 7.98 -16.35 8.48
N ASP A 127 6.98 -15.72 9.10
CA ASP A 127 6.08 -16.38 10.05
C ASP A 127 5.31 -17.53 9.39
N LEU A 128 4.90 -17.38 8.13
CA LEU A 128 4.28 -18.44 7.32
C LEU A 128 5.25 -19.58 7.04
N PHE A 129 6.51 -19.28 6.68
CA PHE A 129 7.54 -20.31 6.50
C PHE A 129 7.77 -21.12 7.79
N LEU A 130 7.79 -20.45 8.94
CA LEU A 130 7.89 -21.12 10.25
C LEU A 130 6.67 -21.99 10.54
N HIS A 131 5.46 -21.51 10.24
CA HIS A 131 4.23 -22.26 10.41
C HIS A 131 4.20 -23.53 9.55
N LEU A 132 4.62 -23.40 8.29
CA LEU A 132 4.65 -24.47 7.30
C LEU A 132 5.90 -25.37 7.39
N LYS A 133 6.82 -25.07 8.33
CA LYS A 133 8.10 -25.78 8.50
C LYS A 133 8.97 -25.81 7.24
N LEU A 134 8.94 -24.71 6.47
CA LEU A 134 9.75 -24.53 5.27
C LEU A 134 11.17 -24.08 5.60
N GLU A 135 12.13 -24.38 4.72
CA GLU A 135 13.52 -23.97 4.90
C GLU A 135 13.69 -22.46 4.74
N ILE A 136 14.34 -21.82 5.72
CA ILE A 136 14.61 -20.37 5.73
C ILE A 136 16.11 -20.16 5.51
N ASN A 137 16.49 -19.81 4.28
CA ASN A 137 17.85 -19.42 3.94
C ASN A 137 17.87 -18.23 2.96
N LEU A 138 19.01 -17.55 2.85
CA LEU A 138 19.28 -16.47 1.87
C LEU A 138 20.40 -16.83 0.89
N THR A 139 21.01 -18.01 1.08
CA THR A 139 22.17 -18.45 0.30
C THR A 139 21.75 -18.87 -1.10
N LYS A 140 22.60 -18.57 -2.09
CA LYS A 140 22.46 -19.08 -3.46
C LYS A 140 22.45 -20.60 -3.44
N THR A 141 21.30 -21.19 -3.76
CA THR A 141 21.19 -22.61 -4.05
C THR A 141 21.88 -22.94 -5.38
N SER A 142 22.30 -24.19 -5.59
CA SER A 142 23.02 -24.65 -6.79
C SER A 142 22.30 -24.27 -8.09
N ALA A 143 20.96 -24.27 -8.07
CA ALA A 143 20.08 -23.90 -9.18
C ALA A 143 20.06 -22.39 -9.53
N THR A 144 20.63 -21.52 -8.68
CA THR A 144 20.58 -20.04 -8.84
C THR A 144 21.96 -19.40 -9.04
N LYS A 145 23.01 -20.22 -9.17
CA LYS A 145 24.37 -19.73 -9.47
C LYS A 145 24.49 -19.05 -10.84
N HIS A 146 23.59 -19.34 -11.78
CA HIS A 146 23.63 -18.83 -13.16
C HIS A 146 22.68 -17.65 -13.44
N THR A 147 21.86 -17.23 -12.47
CA THR A 147 20.99 -16.06 -12.63
C THR A 147 21.72 -14.76 -12.29
N SER A 148 21.37 -13.68 -13.00
CA SER A 148 21.93 -12.33 -12.84
C SER A 148 22.09 -11.91 -11.37
N GLY A 149 23.10 -11.10 -11.08
CA GLY A 149 23.64 -10.86 -9.73
C GLY A 149 22.63 -10.46 -8.63
N ASN A 150 21.42 -10.00 -8.98
CA ASN A 150 20.41 -9.48 -8.06
C ASN A 150 19.09 -10.29 -7.99
N ALA A 151 19.00 -11.45 -8.67
CA ALA A 151 17.80 -12.29 -8.60
C ALA A 151 17.65 -13.01 -7.24
N PRO A 152 16.42 -13.18 -6.71
CA PRO A 152 16.18 -13.92 -5.47
C PRO A 152 16.61 -15.39 -5.60
N SER A 153 17.51 -15.80 -4.70
CA SER A 153 18.28 -17.05 -4.86
C SER A 153 17.82 -18.21 -3.97
N SER A 154 17.09 -17.91 -2.89
CA SER A 154 16.44 -18.89 -2.02
C SER A 154 14.94 -18.95 -2.24
N HIS A 155 14.30 -20.04 -1.80
CA HIS A 155 12.85 -20.17 -1.82
C HIS A 155 12.19 -19.02 -1.03
N PHE A 156 12.69 -18.73 0.17
CA PHE A 156 12.24 -17.60 0.98
C PHE A 156 12.35 -16.25 0.26
N ALA A 157 13.52 -15.95 -0.34
CA ALA A 157 13.72 -14.71 -1.08
C ALA A 157 12.77 -14.55 -2.27
N ARG A 158 12.46 -15.66 -2.97
CA ARG A 158 11.50 -15.66 -4.08
C ARG A 158 10.09 -15.40 -3.59
N CYS A 159 9.67 -16.06 -2.51
CA CYS A 159 8.36 -15.82 -1.90
C CYS A 159 8.22 -14.38 -1.38
N VAL A 160 9.25 -13.80 -0.75
CA VAL A 160 9.23 -12.38 -0.36
C VAL A 160 9.10 -11.48 -1.59
N ASN A 161 9.85 -11.75 -2.66
CA ASN A 161 9.78 -10.96 -3.88
C ASN A 161 8.39 -10.99 -4.53
N GLU A 162 7.77 -12.17 -4.66
CA GLU A 162 6.44 -12.28 -5.23
C GLU A 162 5.36 -11.72 -4.29
N ALA A 163 5.48 -11.95 -2.98
CA ALA A 163 4.55 -11.39 -1.99
C ALA A 163 4.51 -9.86 -2.06
N LEU A 164 5.66 -9.18 -2.20
CA LEU A 164 5.70 -7.72 -2.37
C LEU A 164 4.97 -7.22 -3.62
N LYS A 165 4.91 -8.03 -4.68
CA LYS A 165 4.16 -7.69 -5.90
C LYS A 165 2.67 -7.92 -5.72
N ILE A 166 2.28 -9.02 -5.08
CA ILE A 166 0.89 -9.35 -4.77
C ILE A 166 0.31 -8.24 -3.89
N THR A 167 0.99 -7.88 -2.80
CA THR A 167 0.56 -6.81 -1.89
C THR A 167 0.85 -5.39 -2.40
N HIS A 168 1.12 -5.26 -3.70
CA HIS A 168 1.38 -4.02 -4.41
C HIS A 168 2.34 -3.01 -3.72
N THR A 169 3.33 -3.51 -2.97
CA THR A 169 4.15 -2.71 -2.07
C THR A 169 5.16 -1.84 -2.83
N ASP A 170 5.11 -0.52 -2.62
CA ASP A 170 5.85 0.51 -3.37
C ASP A 170 5.56 0.49 -4.89
N GLY A 171 4.42 -0.06 -5.32
CA GLY A 171 4.07 -0.21 -6.74
C GLY A 171 4.05 1.11 -7.50
N ARG A 172 5.17 1.48 -8.12
CA ARG A 172 5.33 2.72 -8.90
C ARG A 172 5.20 2.42 -10.38
N ARG A 173 4.16 2.94 -11.03
CA ARG A 173 4.16 3.05 -12.50
C ARG A 173 5.26 4.02 -12.91
N LYS A 174 6.35 3.49 -13.45
CA LYS A 174 7.39 4.26 -14.15
C LYS A 174 7.16 4.14 -15.65
N ASN A 175 7.19 5.27 -16.33
CA ASN A 175 7.35 5.29 -17.77
C ASN A 175 8.80 4.90 -18.06
N VAL A 176 8.98 3.80 -18.79
CA VAL A 176 10.27 3.31 -19.23
C VAL A 176 10.32 3.51 -20.73
N ASN A 177 11.37 4.18 -21.17
CA ASN A 177 11.66 4.37 -22.58
C ASN A 177 12.44 3.15 -23.05
N PHE A 178 11.91 2.41 -24.01
CA PHE A 178 12.63 1.34 -24.68
C PHE A 178 12.86 1.72 -26.14
N LYS A 179 14.03 1.33 -26.65
CA LYS A 179 14.32 1.42 -28.08
C LYS A 179 13.70 0.21 -28.76
N THR A 180 12.82 0.46 -29.72
CA THR A 180 12.30 -0.57 -30.62
C THR A 180 13.38 -1.01 -31.60
N SER A 181 13.16 -2.14 -32.29
CA SER A 181 14.04 -2.67 -33.33
C SER A 181 14.32 -1.66 -34.44
N ASP A 182 13.42 -0.70 -34.63
CA ASP A 182 13.43 0.27 -35.73
C ASP A 182 14.11 1.58 -35.30
N GLY A 183 14.65 1.63 -34.07
CA GLY A 183 15.37 2.78 -33.52
C GLY A 183 14.47 3.83 -32.86
N GLU A 184 13.14 3.68 -32.92
CA GLU A 184 12.19 4.58 -32.28
C GLU A 184 12.11 4.34 -30.77
N THR A 185 11.93 5.42 -30.00
CA THR A 185 11.75 5.34 -28.55
C THR A 185 10.27 5.17 -28.23
N ALA A 186 9.89 3.97 -27.80
CA ALA A 186 8.56 3.68 -27.29
C ALA A 186 8.53 3.90 -25.77
N VAL A 187 7.46 4.55 -25.29
CA VAL A 187 7.20 4.71 -23.85
C VAL A 187 6.25 3.60 -23.43
N GLY A 188 6.70 2.70 -22.56
CA GLY A 188 5.78 1.77 -21.90
C GLY A 188 5.79 1.96 -20.38
N SER A 189 4.79 1.40 -19.72
CA SER A 189 4.64 1.49 -18.28
C SER A 189 5.15 0.21 -17.60
N HIS A 190 6.04 0.36 -16.63
CA HIS A 190 6.53 -0.72 -15.79
C HIS A 190 6.22 -0.38 -14.33
N VAL A 191 5.66 -1.33 -13.58
CA VAL A 191 5.45 -1.17 -12.14
C VAL A 191 6.70 -1.64 -11.42
N GLN A 192 7.41 -0.72 -10.80
CA GLN A 192 8.53 -1.03 -9.92
C GLN A 192 8.00 -1.24 -8.50
N TYR A 193 8.23 -2.41 -7.91
CA TYR A 193 7.87 -2.73 -6.53
C TYR A 193 9.08 -2.60 -5.59
N ALA A 194 8.84 -2.69 -4.28
CA ALA A 194 9.91 -2.76 -3.28
C ALA A 194 10.90 -3.90 -3.57
N HIS A 195 12.20 -3.63 -3.39
CA HIS A 195 13.22 -4.64 -3.61
C HIS A 195 13.28 -5.63 -2.43
N TRP A 196 13.19 -6.93 -2.71
CA TRP A 196 13.08 -8.00 -1.71
C TRP A 196 14.27 -8.12 -0.74
N GLN A 197 15.47 -7.71 -1.16
CA GLN A 197 16.72 -8.04 -0.47
C GLN A 197 16.83 -7.51 0.96
N GLU A 198 16.58 -6.21 1.18
CA GLU A 198 16.68 -5.62 2.52
C GLU A 198 15.58 -6.13 3.46
N PRO A 199 14.29 -6.18 3.06
CA PRO A 199 13.23 -6.77 3.88
C PRO A 199 13.50 -8.22 4.26
N ALA A 200 13.91 -9.06 3.30
CA ALA A 200 14.22 -10.47 3.56
C ALA A 200 15.41 -10.64 4.50
N ARG A 201 16.46 -9.81 4.34
CA ARG A 201 17.62 -9.81 5.24
C ARG A 201 17.23 -9.45 6.67
N GLN A 202 16.46 -8.38 6.84
CA GLN A 202 16.00 -7.91 8.15
C GLN A 202 15.12 -8.94 8.85
N ALA A 203 14.20 -9.59 8.13
CA ALA A 203 13.34 -10.64 8.69
C ALA A 203 14.18 -11.80 9.27
N ILE A 204 15.18 -12.28 8.52
CA ILE A 204 16.06 -13.37 8.97
C ILE A 204 16.96 -12.95 10.13
N GLU A 205 17.48 -11.73 10.13
CA GLU A 205 18.28 -11.21 11.24
C GLU A 205 17.45 -11.11 12.53
N LEU A 206 16.22 -10.61 12.44
CA LEU A 206 15.27 -10.57 13.56
C LEU A 206 14.96 -11.98 14.08
N TRP A 207 14.76 -12.94 13.18
CA TRP A 207 14.54 -14.34 13.56
C TRP A 207 15.74 -14.94 14.31
N LYS A 208 16.96 -14.79 13.78
CA LYS A 208 18.19 -15.27 14.43
C LYS A 208 18.38 -14.68 15.82
N ASN A 209 18.08 -13.38 15.98
CA ASN A 209 18.14 -12.71 17.28
C ASN A 209 17.10 -13.24 18.28
N ARG A 210 15.91 -13.66 17.81
CA ARG A 210 14.87 -14.28 18.64
C ARG A 210 15.23 -15.70 19.06
N THR A 211 15.91 -16.47 18.20
CA THR A 211 16.32 -17.85 18.50
C THR A 211 17.59 -17.93 19.34
N SER A 212 18.50 -16.95 19.24
CA SER A 212 19.76 -16.89 20.01
C SER A 212 19.56 -16.50 21.49
N LYS A 213 18.40 -15.93 21.84
CA LYS A 213 18.03 -15.54 23.22
C LYS A 213 17.25 -16.62 23.98
N LYS A 214 17.11 -17.82 23.41
CA LYS A 214 16.51 -18.99 24.05
C LYS A 214 17.60 -20.00 24.37
#